data_AF-A0A7S3AKH0-F1
#
_entry.id   AF-A0A7S3AKH0-F1
#
_cell.length_a   1.000
_cell.length_b   1.000
_cell.length_c   1.000
_cell.angle_alpha   90.00
_cell.angle_beta   90.00
_cell.angle_gamma   90.00
#
_symmetry.space_group_name_H-M   'P 1'
#
loop_
_entity.id
_entity.type
_entity.pdbx_description
1 polymer ?
#
loop_
_entity_poly.entity_id
_entity_poly.type
_entity_poly.pdbx_seq_one_letter_code
_entity_poly.pdbx_strand_id
1 'polypeptide(L)'
;GLHSWAWVIALVSLLLYAGGAWWAGLLYLTISELCLHGFAFHPYFGYFLGVHRSRREQASRADCQPTMSTYSCFASFLSLNLNYHVEHHDFPTVPWSRLPAVKALAPEFYSELDYSTGFMATIWDWLQNGHIYTYACHGPLPQTRYEAGISRAGQVSSHTQLLQEASRGKERPMVVGPGFVGRSGWDR
;
A
#
# COMPACT_ATOMS: atom_id res chain seq x y z
N GLY A 1 -24.71 -10.22 -4.13
CA GLY A 1 -26.03 -9.77 -4.61
C GLY A 1 -27.11 -10.59 -3.96
N LEU A 2 -28.16 -9.94 -3.42
CA LEU A 2 -29.31 -10.46 -2.63
C LEU A 2 -29.03 -11.43 -1.46
N HIS A 3 -28.31 -12.53 -1.66
CA HIS A 3 -27.99 -13.50 -0.62
C HIS A 3 -27.23 -12.86 0.55
N SER A 4 -26.19 -12.06 0.26
CA SER A 4 -25.43 -11.32 1.29
C SER A 4 -26.31 -10.33 2.06
N TRP A 5 -27.28 -9.70 1.39
CA TRP A 5 -28.18 -8.73 2.00
C TRP A 5 -29.22 -9.39 2.91
N ALA A 6 -29.67 -10.61 2.59
CA ALA A 6 -30.56 -11.38 3.45
C ALA A 6 -29.93 -11.69 4.83
N TRP A 7 -28.64 -12.05 4.85
CA TRP A 7 -27.91 -12.28 6.11
C TRP A 7 -27.75 -11.02 6.95
N VAL A 8 -27.48 -9.88 6.31
CA VAL A 8 -27.40 -8.58 7.00
C VAL A 8 -28.74 -8.21 7.61
N ILE A 9 -29.84 -8.35 6.86
CA ILE A 9 -31.19 -8.05 7.34
C ILE A 9 -31.59 -8.98 8.49
N ALA A 10 -31.31 -10.27 8.39
CA ALA A 10 -31.59 -11.24 9.45
C ALA A 10 -30.81 -10.94 10.74
N LEU A 11 -29.52 -10.60 10.63
CA LEU A 11 -28.68 -10.23 11.78
C LEU A 11 -29.19 -8.94 12.44
N VAL A 12 -29.49 -7.90 11.65
CA VAL A 12 -30.06 -6.65 12.16
C VAL A 12 -31.40 -6.92 12.86
N SER A 13 -32.29 -7.71 12.25
CA SER A 13 -33.60 -8.04 12.83
C SER A 13 -33.48 -8.82 14.15
N LEU A 14 -32.52 -9.74 14.25
CA LEU A 14 -32.21 -10.47 15.48
C LEU A 14 -31.69 -9.54 16.58
N LEU A 15 -30.78 -8.62 16.24
CA LEU A 15 -30.23 -7.62 17.18
C LEU A 15 -31.31 -6.66 17.69
N LEU A 16 -32.26 -6.27 16.82
CA LEU A 16 -33.43 -5.47 17.20
C LEU A 16 -34.36 -6.24 18.15
N TYR A 17 -34.60 -7.53 17.89
CA TYR A 17 -35.50 -8.38 18.68
C TYR A 17 -34.95 -8.74 20.06
N ALA A 18 -33.63 -8.95 20.19
CA ALA A 18 -32.99 -9.36 21.44
C ALA A 18 -32.99 -8.28 22.55
N GLY A 19 -33.28 -7.01 22.20
CA GLY A 19 -33.23 -5.88 23.14
C GLY A 19 -31.80 -5.49 23.55
N GLY A 20 -31.62 -4.26 24.06
CA GLY A 20 -30.32 -3.72 24.51
C GLY A 20 -29.78 -2.57 23.65
N ALA A 21 -28.51 -2.18 23.87
CA ALA A 21 -27.85 -1.07 23.19
C ALA A 21 -27.32 -1.43 21.77
N TRP A 22 -28.04 -2.27 21.03
CA TRP A 22 -27.69 -2.67 19.65
C TRP A 22 -27.55 -1.45 18.72
N TRP A 23 -28.33 -0.39 18.99
CA TRP A 23 -28.28 0.85 18.25
C TRP A 23 -26.91 1.52 18.33
N ALA A 24 -26.16 1.33 19.44
CA ALA A 24 -24.81 1.85 19.58
C ALA A 24 -23.84 1.12 18.65
N GLY A 25 -24.02 -0.20 18.45
CA GLY A 25 -23.27 -0.98 17.47
C GLY A 25 -23.58 -0.58 16.04
N LEU A 26 -24.86 -0.40 15.69
CA LEU A 26 -25.25 0.11 14.37
C LEU A 26 -24.75 1.53 14.12
N LEU A 27 -24.79 2.39 15.14
CA LEU A 27 -24.26 3.74 15.06
C LEU A 27 -22.74 3.72 14.87
N TYR A 28 -22.01 2.87 15.61
CA TYR A 28 -20.58 2.68 15.42
C TYR A 28 -20.24 2.22 14.00
N LEU A 29 -20.94 1.22 13.47
CA LEU A 29 -20.73 0.73 12.10
C LEU A 29 -21.05 1.81 11.06
N THR A 30 -22.15 2.53 11.24
CA THR A 30 -22.55 3.62 10.34
C THR A 30 -21.52 4.75 10.35
N ILE A 31 -21.08 5.19 11.53
CA ILE A 31 -20.05 6.23 11.65
C ILE A 31 -18.72 5.72 11.06
N SER A 32 -18.37 4.46 11.27
CA SER A 32 -17.16 3.86 10.69
C SER A 32 -17.22 3.86 9.16
N GLU A 33 -18.34 3.47 8.57
CA GLU A 33 -18.57 3.52 7.12
C GLU A 33 -18.51 4.96 6.58
N LEU A 34 -19.11 5.92 7.29
CA LEU A 34 -19.01 7.33 6.93
C LEU A 34 -17.54 7.82 6.96
N CYS A 35 -16.79 7.47 8.00
CA CYS A 35 -15.36 7.80 8.11
C CYS A 35 -14.52 7.14 7.01
N LEU A 36 -14.83 5.90 6.61
CA LEU A 36 -14.22 5.23 5.45
C LEU A 36 -14.45 6.00 4.16
N HIS A 37 -15.62 6.63 4.02
CA HIS A 37 -15.99 7.49 2.89
C HIS A 37 -15.57 8.96 3.05
N GLY A 38 -14.71 9.27 4.03
CA GLY A 38 -14.14 10.62 4.18
C GLY A 38 -14.97 11.58 5.03
N PHE A 39 -16.01 11.11 5.73
CA PHE A 39 -16.70 11.92 6.73
C PHE A 39 -15.72 12.47 7.77
N ALA A 40 -15.92 13.73 8.15
CA ALA A 40 -15.07 14.46 9.09
C ALA A 40 -13.58 14.51 8.72
N PHE A 41 -13.23 14.39 7.43
CA PHE A 41 -11.84 14.38 6.95
C PHE A 41 -10.97 13.32 7.63
N HIS A 42 -11.58 12.16 7.91
CA HIS A 42 -10.90 11.09 8.61
C HIS A 42 -9.61 10.68 7.87
N PRO A 43 -8.46 10.61 8.55
CA PRO A 43 -7.16 10.42 7.89
C PRO A 43 -7.06 9.09 7.13
N TYR A 44 -7.84 8.09 7.52
CA TYR A 44 -7.91 6.81 6.81
C TYR A 44 -8.34 6.96 5.35
N PHE A 45 -9.28 7.87 5.05
CA PHE A 45 -9.70 8.11 3.67
C PHE A 45 -8.55 8.71 2.84
N GLY A 46 -7.83 9.68 3.40
CA GLY A 46 -6.64 10.25 2.76
C GLY A 46 -5.50 9.25 2.59
N TYR A 47 -5.32 8.34 3.55
CA TYR A 47 -4.41 7.19 3.42
C TYR A 47 -4.80 6.30 2.25
N PHE A 48 -6.06 5.85 2.23
CA PHE A 48 -6.56 4.94 1.19
C PHE A 48 -6.42 5.56 -0.21
N LEU A 49 -6.82 6.83 -0.37
CA LEU A 49 -6.64 7.57 -1.62
C LEU A 49 -5.17 7.74 -2.00
N GLY A 50 -4.31 8.06 -1.04
CA GLY A 50 -2.90 8.34 -1.29
C GLY A 50 -2.16 7.11 -1.80
N VAL A 51 -2.52 5.93 -1.30
CA VAL A 51 -1.82 4.69 -1.64
C VAL A 51 -2.41 3.95 -2.85
N HIS A 52 -3.73 4.04 -3.08
CA HIS A 52 -4.39 3.32 -4.19
C HIS A 52 -4.59 4.15 -5.46
N ARG A 53 -4.16 5.41 -5.47
CA ARG A 53 -4.18 6.22 -6.69
C ARG A 53 -3.15 5.68 -7.68
N SER A 54 -3.55 5.50 -8.94
CA SER A 54 -2.60 5.40 -10.05
C SER A 54 -2.32 6.78 -10.62
N ARG A 55 -1.06 7.12 -10.85
CA ARG A 55 -0.68 8.35 -11.55
C ARG A 55 -0.28 8.01 -12.99
N ARG A 56 -0.61 8.93 -13.91
CA ARG A 56 -0.50 8.83 -15.38
C ARG A 56 -1.72 8.22 -16.10
N GLU A 57 -2.88 8.84 -15.90
CA GLU A 57 -4.16 8.52 -16.57
C GLU A 57 -4.08 8.45 -18.11
N GLN A 58 -3.15 9.17 -18.72
CA GLN A 58 -2.97 9.24 -20.18
C GLN A 58 -1.80 8.40 -20.70
N ALA A 59 -1.03 7.77 -19.81
CA ALA A 59 0.06 6.93 -20.24
C ALA A 59 -0.48 5.53 -20.56
N SER A 60 0.09 4.91 -21.58
CA SER A 60 -0.21 3.51 -21.89
C SER A 60 -0.07 2.65 -20.63
N ARG A 61 -0.79 1.52 -20.51
CA ARG A 61 -0.66 0.63 -19.34
C ARG A 61 0.80 0.27 -18.98
N ALA A 62 1.71 0.37 -19.95
CA ALA A 62 3.14 0.15 -19.77
C ALA A 62 3.88 1.24 -18.97
N ASP A 63 3.32 2.44 -18.86
CA ASP A 63 3.95 3.60 -18.21
C ASP A 63 3.17 4.08 -16.97
N CYS A 64 2.10 3.37 -16.63
CA CYS A 64 1.26 3.63 -15.47
C CYS A 64 1.81 2.94 -14.22
N GLN A 65 1.80 3.66 -13.10
CA GLN A 65 2.10 3.10 -11.79
C GLN A 65 0.77 2.75 -11.08
N PRO A 66 0.51 1.47 -10.74
CA PRO A 66 -0.80 1.03 -10.27
C PRO A 66 -1.14 1.49 -8.85
N THR A 67 -0.12 1.84 -8.07
CA THR A 67 -0.22 2.17 -6.65
C THR A 67 0.98 3.00 -6.22
N MET A 68 0.86 3.80 -5.16
CA MET A 68 1.91 4.73 -4.74
C MET A 68 2.18 4.63 -3.24
N SER A 69 3.40 4.98 -2.84
CA SER A 69 3.72 5.22 -1.44
C SER A 69 3.47 6.70 -1.09
N THR A 70 3.21 7.00 0.19
CA THR A 70 2.98 8.37 0.68
C THR A 70 4.05 8.74 1.70
N TYR A 71 5.18 9.30 1.30
CA TYR A 71 6.32 9.54 2.21
C TYR A 71 6.16 10.82 3.04
N SER A 72 5.37 10.74 4.12
CA SER A 72 5.16 11.84 5.07
C SER A 72 5.26 11.34 6.50
N CYS A 73 5.93 12.10 7.38
CA CYS A 73 6.06 11.75 8.80
C CYS A 73 4.70 11.59 9.49
N PHE A 74 3.76 12.50 9.18
CA PHE A 74 2.40 12.43 9.70
C PHE A 74 1.66 11.18 9.20
N ALA A 75 1.83 10.85 7.92
CA ALA A 75 1.27 9.64 7.34
C ALA A 75 1.85 8.37 7.97
N SER A 76 3.17 8.33 8.15
CA SER A 76 3.89 7.25 8.82
C SER A 76 3.43 7.03 10.25
N PHE A 77 3.22 8.09 11.02
CA PHE A 77 2.72 7.98 12.38
C PHE A 77 1.31 7.38 12.42
N LEU A 78 0.38 7.89 11.61
CA LEU A 78 -1.01 7.45 11.61
C LEU A 78 -1.23 6.06 11.00
N SER A 79 -0.43 5.69 9.99
CA SER A 79 -0.54 4.40 9.30
C SER A 79 0.44 3.35 9.81
N LEU A 80 1.22 3.66 10.86
CA LEU A 80 2.28 2.79 11.35
C LEU A 80 3.20 2.37 10.18
N ASN A 81 3.74 3.32 9.43
CA ASN A 81 4.58 3.09 8.24
C ASN A 81 3.95 2.31 7.06
N LEU A 82 2.68 1.92 7.10
CA LEU A 82 2.02 1.26 5.95
C LEU A 82 1.82 2.20 4.75
N ASN A 83 2.06 3.50 4.92
CA ASN A 83 2.21 4.47 3.84
C ASN A 83 3.40 4.18 2.91
N TYR A 84 4.38 3.35 3.32
CA TYR A 84 5.38 2.74 2.44
C TYR A 84 4.74 1.56 1.70
N HIS A 85 3.75 1.89 0.87
CA HIS A 85 2.77 0.93 0.40
C HIS A 85 3.31 0.08 -0.76
N VAL A 86 4.06 0.66 -1.68
CA VAL A 86 4.75 -0.10 -2.74
C VAL A 86 5.72 -1.10 -2.10
N GLU A 87 6.51 -0.67 -1.13
CA GLU A 87 7.44 -1.52 -0.39
C GLU A 87 6.72 -2.65 0.36
N HIS A 88 5.55 -2.36 0.94
CA HIS A 88 4.71 -3.37 1.57
C HIS A 88 4.19 -4.41 0.57
N HIS A 89 3.79 -3.99 -0.63
CA HIS A 89 3.33 -4.89 -1.68
C HIS A 89 4.45 -5.75 -2.28
N ASP A 90 5.66 -5.19 -2.41
CA ASP A 90 6.84 -5.95 -2.84
C ASP A 90 7.31 -6.94 -1.76
N PHE A 91 7.23 -6.53 -0.49
CA PHE A 91 7.71 -7.31 0.66
C PHE A 91 6.63 -7.50 1.74
N PRO A 92 5.54 -8.25 1.45
CA PRO A 92 4.39 -8.37 2.35
C PRO A 92 4.71 -9.06 3.69
N THR A 93 5.87 -9.73 3.78
CA THR A 93 6.33 -10.38 5.01
C THR A 93 7.23 -9.50 5.87
N VAL A 94 7.63 -8.33 5.37
CA VAL A 94 8.42 -7.36 6.15
C VAL A 94 7.46 -6.59 7.04
N PRO A 95 7.69 -6.53 8.37
CA PRO A 95 6.82 -5.79 9.26
C PRO A 95 6.87 -4.30 8.92
N TRP A 96 5.75 -3.63 9.17
CA TRP A 96 5.56 -2.21 8.88
C TRP A 96 6.66 -1.31 9.45
N SER A 97 7.20 -1.65 10.63
CA SER A 97 8.28 -0.91 11.29
C SER A 97 9.61 -0.90 10.52
N ARG A 98 9.83 -1.86 9.61
CA ARG A 98 11.06 -1.99 8.81
C ARG A 98 10.94 -1.48 7.37
N LEU A 99 9.75 -1.07 6.93
CA LEU A 99 9.53 -0.57 5.57
C LEU A 99 10.40 0.66 5.22
N PRO A 100 10.66 1.63 6.12
CA PRO A 100 11.59 2.71 5.83
C PRO A 100 13.01 2.24 5.51
N ALA A 101 13.46 1.14 6.14
CA ALA A 101 14.77 0.55 5.87
C ALA A 101 14.81 -0.16 4.51
N VAL A 102 13.71 -0.78 4.08
CA VAL A 102 13.60 -1.38 2.73
C VAL A 102 13.82 -0.31 1.66
N LYS A 103 13.12 0.82 1.78
CA LYS A 103 13.29 1.95 0.85
C LYS A 103 14.74 2.44 0.82
N ALA A 104 15.36 2.57 1.98
CA ALA A 104 16.74 3.05 2.11
C ALA A 104 17.77 2.07 1.51
N LEU A 105 17.49 0.76 1.53
CA LEU A 105 18.38 -0.27 1.01
C LEU A 105 18.31 -0.44 -0.51
N ALA A 106 17.18 -0.09 -1.13
CA ALA A 106 16.92 -0.30 -2.54
C ALA A 106 16.45 0.98 -3.26
N PRO A 107 17.17 2.12 -3.12
CA PRO A 107 16.75 3.39 -3.70
C PRO A 107 16.59 3.34 -5.22
N GLU A 108 17.35 2.49 -5.90
CA GLU A 108 17.29 2.29 -7.36
C GLU A 108 15.92 1.79 -7.86
N PHE A 109 15.10 1.19 -6.99
CA PHE A 109 13.74 0.76 -7.32
C PHE A 109 12.67 1.78 -6.94
N TYR A 110 12.94 2.65 -5.97
CA TYR A 110 11.93 3.51 -5.34
C TYR A 110 12.11 5.02 -5.54
N SER A 111 13.29 5.49 -5.97
CA SER A 111 13.59 6.93 -6.09
C SER A 111 12.82 7.60 -7.23
N GLU A 112 12.62 6.88 -8.33
CA GLU A 112 11.96 7.37 -9.55
C GLU A 112 10.45 7.11 -9.57
N LEU A 113 9.91 6.44 -8.55
CA LEU A 113 8.47 6.16 -8.47
C LEU A 113 7.68 7.41 -8.10
N ASP A 114 6.47 7.50 -8.66
CA ASP A 114 5.50 8.48 -8.23
C ASP A 114 5.09 8.21 -6.78
N TYR A 115 4.96 9.27 -5.99
CA TYR A 115 4.55 9.20 -4.60
C TYR A 115 3.57 10.32 -4.25
N SER A 116 2.75 10.08 -3.22
CA SER A 116 1.90 11.12 -2.64
C SER A 116 2.64 11.93 -1.58
N THR A 117 2.40 13.24 -1.55
CA THR A 117 3.03 14.18 -0.61
C THR A 117 2.38 14.17 0.79
N GLY A 118 1.23 13.54 0.96
CA GLY A 118 0.56 13.41 2.26
C GLY A 118 -0.97 13.33 2.16
N PHE A 119 -1.61 12.93 3.26
CA PHE A 119 -3.06 12.70 3.30
C PHE A 119 -3.87 13.97 3.02
N MET A 120 -3.54 15.08 3.68
CA MET A 120 -4.28 16.34 3.49
C MET A 120 -4.11 16.90 2.08
N ALA A 121 -2.89 16.84 1.54
CA ALA A 121 -2.63 17.25 0.16
C ALA A 121 -3.39 16.37 -0.85
N THR A 122 -3.46 15.06 -0.61
CA THR A 122 -4.23 14.12 -1.44
C THR A 122 -5.72 14.41 -1.39
N ILE A 123 -6.28 14.58 -0.19
CA ILE A 123 -7.72 14.91 -0.04
C ILE A 123 -8.02 16.24 -0.74
N TRP A 124 -7.15 17.23 -0.59
CA TRP A 124 -7.34 18.53 -1.24
C TRP A 124 -7.29 18.43 -2.76
N ASP A 125 -6.29 17.74 -3.32
CA ASP A 125 -6.22 17.48 -4.76
C ASP A 125 -7.43 16.68 -5.25
N TRP A 126 -7.91 15.72 -4.47
CA TRP A 126 -9.13 14.96 -4.77
C TRP A 126 -10.39 15.84 -4.80
N LEU A 127 -10.54 16.76 -3.83
CA LEU A 127 -11.67 17.70 -3.81
C LEU A 127 -11.67 18.63 -5.04
N GLN A 128 -10.48 19.02 -5.51
CA GLN A 128 -10.34 19.90 -6.66
C GLN A 128 -10.49 19.17 -8.00
N ASN A 129 -9.92 17.96 -8.10
CA ASN A 129 -9.66 17.27 -9.36
C ASN A 129 -10.29 15.88 -9.42
N GLY A 130 -11.32 15.58 -8.60
CA GLY A 130 -11.81 14.23 -8.28
C GLY A 130 -12.13 13.25 -9.42
N HIS A 131 -12.13 13.70 -10.68
CA HIS A 131 -12.26 12.85 -11.87
C HIS A 131 -10.93 12.22 -12.36
N ILE A 132 -9.77 12.71 -11.92
CA ILE A 132 -8.43 12.24 -12.34
C ILE A 132 -7.93 11.05 -11.50
N TYR A 133 -8.67 10.64 -10.47
CA TYR A 133 -8.29 9.51 -9.60
C TYR A 133 -8.70 8.20 -10.26
N THR A 134 -7.84 7.71 -11.16
CA THR A 134 -7.89 6.32 -11.63
C THR A 134 -7.35 5.38 -10.55
N TYR A 135 -8.02 4.24 -10.42
CA TYR A 135 -7.63 3.15 -9.53
C TYR A 135 -7.18 2.01 -10.43
N ALA A 136 -5.90 1.67 -10.33
CA ALA A 136 -5.21 0.74 -11.22
C ALA A 136 -4.98 1.24 -12.66
N CYS A 137 -4.03 0.58 -13.31
CA CYS A 137 -3.66 0.88 -14.69
C CYS A 137 -4.67 0.28 -15.69
N HIS A 138 -5.30 1.16 -16.45
CA HIS A 138 -6.27 0.79 -17.49
C HIS A 138 -5.61 0.73 -18.89
N GLY A 139 -6.22 -0.03 -19.80
CA GLY A 139 -5.75 -0.22 -21.19
C GLY A 139 -4.96 -1.52 -21.42
N PRO A 140 -4.74 -1.93 -22.68
CA PRO A 140 -3.91 -3.10 -23.01
C PRO A 140 -2.42 -2.79 -22.83
N LEU A 141 -1.63 -3.80 -22.41
CA LEU A 141 -0.17 -3.71 -22.45
C LEU A 141 0.29 -3.82 -23.91
N PRO A 142 1.22 -2.96 -24.38
CA PRO A 142 1.92 -3.19 -25.63
C PRO A 142 2.63 -4.56 -25.60
N GLN A 143 2.44 -5.36 -26.65
CA GLN A 143 2.92 -6.75 -26.72
C GLN A 143 4.44 -6.87 -26.51
N THR A 144 5.21 -5.87 -26.93
CA THR A 144 6.66 -5.76 -26.74
C THR A 144 7.09 -5.62 -25.27
N ARG A 145 6.29 -4.95 -24.43
CA ARG A 145 6.54 -4.81 -22.99
C ARG A 145 6.09 -6.04 -22.20
N TYR A 146 5.14 -6.82 -22.71
CA TYR A 146 4.72 -8.08 -22.09
C TYR A 146 5.89 -9.07 -22.02
N GLU A 147 6.56 -9.26 -23.15
CA GLU A 147 7.71 -10.17 -23.27
C GLU A 147 8.93 -9.67 -22.46
N ALA A 148 9.21 -8.35 -22.50
CA ALA A 148 10.26 -7.75 -21.69
C ALA A 148 9.98 -7.83 -20.17
N GLY A 149 8.70 -7.71 -19.77
CA GLY A 149 8.27 -7.83 -18.37
C GLY A 149 8.48 -9.23 -17.81
N ILE A 150 8.22 -10.28 -18.61
CA ILE A 150 8.49 -11.68 -18.23
C ILE A 150 9.99 -11.91 -18.01
N SER A 151 10.84 -11.38 -18.90
CA SER A 151 12.30 -11.49 -18.78
C SER A 151 12.84 -10.77 -17.53
N ARG A 152 12.38 -9.54 -17.26
CA ARG A 152 12.78 -8.78 -16.06
C ARG A 152 12.25 -9.38 -14.75
N ALA A 153 11.02 -9.88 -14.72
CA ALA A 153 10.44 -10.51 -13.54
C ALA A 153 11.28 -11.70 -13.06
N GLY A 154 11.88 -12.45 -13.99
CA GLY A 154 12.82 -13.53 -13.67
C GLY A 154 14.11 -13.07 -12.98
N GLN A 155 14.63 -11.88 -13.31
CA GLN A 155 15.82 -11.31 -12.65
C GLN A 155 15.48 -10.64 -11.31
N VAL A 156 14.37 -9.91 -11.25
CA VAL A 156 13.94 -9.17 -10.05
C VAL A 156 13.56 -10.14 -8.92
N SER A 157 12.95 -11.29 -9.22
CA SER A 157 12.60 -12.27 -8.18
C SER A 157 13.82 -12.72 -7.35
N SER A 158 14.99 -12.86 -7.97
CA SER A 158 16.23 -13.23 -7.27
C SER A 158 16.71 -12.15 -6.29
N HIS A 159 16.61 -10.87 -6.67
CA HIS A 159 17.06 -9.75 -5.84
C HIS A 159 16.07 -9.44 -4.71
N THR A 160 14.77 -9.51 -5.00
CA THR A 160 13.70 -9.39 -4.01
C THR A 160 13.77 -10.52 -2.99
N GLN A 161 14.03 -11.76 -3.42
CA GLN A 161 14.19 -12.89 -2.50
C GLN A 161 15.38 -12.69 -1.55
N LEU A 162 16.51 -12.19 -2.04
CA LEU A 162 17.69 -11.85 -1.21
C LEU A 162 17.41 -10.73 -0.21
N LEU A 163 16.71 -9.67 -0.62
CA LEU A 163 16.32 -8.57 0.27
C LEU A 163 15.28 -9.01 1.32
N GLN A 164 14.37 -9.92 0.93
CA GLN A 164 13.39 -10.50 1.83
C GLN A 164 14.03 -11.46 2.85
N GLU A 165 15.10 -12.17 2.47
CA GLU A 165 15.90 -12.99 3.39
C GLU A 165 16.73 -12.12 4.35
N ALA A 166 17.37 -11.06 3.85
CA ALA A 166 18.14 -10.11 4.65
C ALA A 166 17.26 -9.39 5.70
N SER A 167 16.04 -9.01 5.35
CA SER A 167 15.09 -8.36 6.26
C SER A 167 14.48 -9.30 7.32
N ARG A 168 14.56 -10.62 7.12
CA ARG A 168 14.15 -11.66 8.07
C ARG A 168 15.21 -12.01 9.12
N GLY A 169 16.40 -11.40 9.06
CA GLY A 169 17.45 -11.58 10.07
C GLY A 169 18.16 -12.95 10.02
N LYS A 170 18.07 -13.68 8.90
CA LYS A 170 18.95 -14.84 8.68
C LYS A 170 20.30 -14.32 8.18
N GLU A 171 21.34 -14.54 8.99
CA GLU A 171 22.73 -14.28 8.61
C GLU A 171 23.05 -14.95 7.27
N ARG A 172 23.77 -14.23 6.41
CA ARG A 172 24.24 -14.74 5.12
C ARG A 172 25.21 -15.91 5.38
N PRO A 173 25.16 -17.02 4.64
CA PRO A 173 26.38 -17.75 4.36
C PRO A 173 27.25 -16.80 3.52
N MET A 174 28.35 -16.36 4.12
CA MET A 174 29.32 -15.48 3.50
C MET A 174 29.97 -16.22 2.33
N VAL A 175 29.59 -15.88 1.08
CA VAL A 175 30.45 -16.20 -0.07
C VAL A 175 31.59 -15.21 -0.03
N VAL A 176 32.72 -15.66 0.51
CA VAL A 176 33.96 -14.89 0.64
C VAL A 176 34.58 -14.75 -0.76
N GLY A 177 34.33 -13.60 -1.40
CA GLY A 177 35.23 -13.07 -2.42
C GLY A 177 36.46 -12.45 -1.74
N PRO A 178 37.65 -12.50 -2.35
CA PRO A 178 38.87 -12.01 -1.71
C PRO A 178 38.85 -10.48 -1.66
N GLY A 179 38.69 -9.94 -0.45
CA GLY A 179 39.05 -8.56 -0.14
C GLY A 179 37.89 -7.57 0.00
N PHE A 180 37.12 -7.66 1.07
CA PHE A 180 36.61 -6.48 1.78
C PHE A 180 36.14 -6.87 3.18
N VAL A 181 36.75 -6.31 4.22
CA VAL A 181 36.32 -6.47 5.62
C VAL A 181 35.49 -5.25 6.00
N GLY A 182 34.17 -5.41 6.06
CA GLY A 182 33.24 -4.44 6.64
C GLY A 182 32.51 -5.07 7.83
N ARG A 183 32.68 -4.50 9.03
CA ARG A 183 32.07 -5.00 10.27
C ARG A 183 30.55 -4.83 10.23
N SER A 184 29.83 -5.87 10.64
CA SER A 184 28.39 -5.87 10.86
C SER A 184 28.02 -5.10 12.13
N GLY A 185 27.29 -4.00 11.96
CA GLY A 185 26.63 -3.28 13.05
C GLY A 185 25.13 -3.51 13.01
N TRP A 186 24.69 -4.67 13.50
CA TRP A 186 23.29 -4.92 13.88
C TRP A 186 23.28 -5.28 15.35
N ASP A 187 23.64 -4.31 16.19
CA ASP A 187 23.40 -4.30 17.63
C ASP A 187 23.50 -2.85 18.12
N ARG A 188 22.36 -2.15 18.06
CA ARG A 188 21.84 -1.24 19.08
C ARG A 188 20.55 -0.57 18.63
#